data_AF-A0A6P1V4T7-F1
#
_entry.id   AF-A0A6P1V4T7-F1
#
_cell.length_a   1.000
_cell.length_b   1.000
_cell.length_c   1.000
_cell.angle_alpha   90.00
_cell.angle_beta   90.00
_cell.angle_gamma   90.00
#
_symmetry.space_group_name_H-M   'P 1'
#
loop_
_entity.id
_entity.type
_entity.pdbx_description
1 polymer ?
#
loop_
_entity_poly.entity_id
_entity_poly.type
_entity_poly.pdbx_seq_one_letter_code
_entity_poly.pdbx_strand_id
1 'polypeptide(L)'
;MTFFNVIYFVAHFAERVTYYLFPRTRAGEWLMWFADDAKVLRRVASELALAEACHRRAHRPGAEEFVEHMLYYAALAIGERKYYGLQERWPSSVLRRLTDVGSWIDNDLWESGVYNGYSDVEDREDSVDYPEYIELLY
;
A
#
# COMPACT_ATOMS: atom_id res chain seq x y z
N MET A 1 -9.15 -8.21 10.57
CA MET A 1 -7.92 -8.99 10.89
C MET A 1 -7.82 -10.31 10.13
N THR A 2 -8.76 -11.25 10.29
CA THR A 2 -8.73 -12.56 9.60
C THR A 2 -8.85 -12.50 8.08
N PHE A 3 -9.66 -11.57 7.55
CA PHE A 3 -9.87 -11.40 6.10
C PHE A 3 -8.59 -11.10 5.31
N PHE A 4 -7.77 -10.14 5.73
CA PHE A 4 -6.51 -9.80 5.05
C PHE A 4 -5.43 -10.88 5.19
N ASN A 5 -5.43 -11.63 6.30
CA ASN A 5 -4.56 -12.79 6.44
C ASN A 5 -4.91 -13.90 5.45
N VAL A 6 -6.21 -14.19 5.28
CA VAL A 6 -6.68 -15.18 4.30
C VAL A 6 -6.35 -14.72 2.89
N ILE A 7 -6.61 -13.46 2.55
CA ILE A 7 -6.29 -12.93 1.22
C ILE A 7 -4.79 -13.00 0.95
N TYR A 8 -3.95 -12.60 1.91
CA TYR A 8 -2.51 -12.69 1.74
C TYR A 8 -2.05 -14.14 1.51
N PHE A 9 -2.57 -15.10 2.29
CA PHE A 9 -2.22 -16.51 2.11
C PHE A 9 -2.67 -17.05 0.74
N VAL A 10 -3.88 -16.71 0.31
CA VAL A 10 -4.42 -17.13 -0.99
C VAL A 10 -3.63 -16.48 -2.13
N ALA A 11 -3.32 -15.19 -2.03
CA ALA A 11 -2.57 -14.47 -3.04
C ALA A 11 -1.13 -15.00 -3.15
N HIS A 12 -0.45 -15.23 -2.02
CA HIS A 12 0.90 -15.77 -2.03
C HIS A 12 0.96 -17.23 -2.51
N PHE A 13 -0.07 -18.03 -2.18
CA PHE A 13 -0.20 -19.38 -2.73
C PHE A 13 -0.45 -19.35 -4.23
N ALA A 14 -1.33 -18.46 -4.71
CA ALA A 14 -1.61 -18.28 -6.12
C ALA A 14 -0.36 -17.82 -6.90
N GLU A 15 0.40 -16.85 -6.37
CA GLU A 15 1.67 -16.36 -6.91
C GLU A 15 2.69 -17.49 -7.04
N ARG A 16 2.91 -18.28 -5.98
CA ARG A 16 3.81 -19.45 -6.01
C ARG A 16 3.39 -20.42 -7.10
N VAL A 17 2.09 -20.74 -7.17
CA VAL A 17 1.55 -21.67 -8.16
C VAL A 17 1.71 -21.15 -9.58
N THR A 18 1.43 -19.86 -9.85
CA THR A 18 1.59 -19.29 -11.19
C THR A 18 3.02 -19.03 -11.59
N TYR A 19 3.92 -18.74 -10.65
CA TYR A 19 5.36 -18.66 -10.94
C TYR A 19 5.88 -20.01 -11.46
N TYR A 20 5.43 -21.12 -10.87
CA TYR A 20 5.81 -22.47 -11.31
C TYR A 20 5.10 -22.93 -12.59
N LEU A 21 3.83 -22.54 -12.79
CA LEU A 21 3.03 -23.03 -13.92
C LEU A 21 3.12 -22.15 -15.17
N PHE A 22 3.29 -20.84 -15.03
CA PHE A 22 3.22 -19.86 -16.13
C PHE A 22 4.23 -18.70 -15.98
N PRO A 23 5.55 -18.99 -15.96
CA PRO A 23 6.55 -17.95 -15.83
C PRO A 23 6.45 -16.95 -17.00
N ARG A 24 6.47 -15.64 -16.68
CA ARG A 24 6.48 -14.50 -17.64
C ARG A 24 5.21 -14.31 -18.48
N THR A 25 4.05 -14.75 -18.00
CA THR A 25 2.77 -14.36 -18.59
C THR A 25 2.23 -13.09 -17.95
N ARG A 26 1.46 -12.30 -18.71
CA ARG A 26 0.76 -11.10 -18.20
C ARG A 26 -0.11 -11.39 -16.97
N ALA A 27 -0.68 -12.60 -16.89
CA ALA A 27 -1.44 -13.05 -15.73
C ALA A 27 -0.55 -13.33 -14.50
N GLY A 28 0.65 -13.88 -14.71
CA GLY A 28 1.64 -14.08 -13.65
C GLY A 28 2.15 -12.75 -13.08
N GLU A 29 2.44 -11.77 -13.94
CA GLU A 29 2.83 -10.42 -13.52
C GLU A 29 1.69 -9.73 -12.75
N TRP A 30 0.45 -9.82 -13.24
CA TRP A 30 -0.70 -9.28 -12.54
C TRP A 30 -0.88 -9.91 -11.15
N LEU A 31 -0.72 -11.24 -11.03
CA LEU A 31 -0.81 -11.94 -9.75
C LEU A 31 0.32 -11.57 -8.79
N MET A 32 1.53 -11.34 -9.29
CA MET A 32 2.65 -10.87 -8.49
C MET A 32 2.34 -9.50 -7.87
N TRP A 33 1.88 -8.54 -8.69
CA TRP A 33 1.44 -7.23 -8.20
C TRP A 33 0.28 -7.33 -7.22
N PHE A 34 -0.70 -8.19 -7.50
CA PHE A 34 -1.82 -8.42 -6.60
C PHE A 34 -1.37 -9.00 -5.24
N ALA A 35 -0.43 -9.94 -5.23
CA ALA A 35 0.10 -10.53 -4.00
C ALA A 35 0.94 -9.53 -3.19
N ASP A 36 1.74 -8.70 -3.86
CA ASP A 36 2.53 -7.66 -3.18
C ASP A 36 1.61 -6.58 -2.59
N ASP A 37 0.58 -6.16 -3.32
CA ASP A 37 -0.47 -5.28 -2.79
C ASP A 37 -1.16 -5.92 -1.58
N ALA A 38 -1.51 -7.22 -1.63
CA ALA A 38 -2.15 -7.92 -0.51
C ALA A 38 -1.30 -7.88 0.77
N LYS A 39 0.02 -8.02 0.62
CA LYS A 39 0.98 -7.94 1.73
C LYS A 39 0.96 -6.56 2.38
N VAL A 40 0.96 -5.50 1.56
CA VAL A 40 0.91 -4.11 2.04
C VAL A 40 -0.44 -3.80 2.67
N LEU A 41 -1.57 -4.14 2.03
CA LEU A 41 -2.90 -3.91 2.58
C LEU A 41 -3.11 -4.65 3.91
N ARG A 42 -2.55 -5.85 4.07
CA ARG A 42 -2.56 -6.58 5.34
C ARG A 42 -1.79 -5.85 6.44
N ARG A 43 -0.61 -5.30 6.09
CA ARG A 43 0.20 -4.50 7.02
C ARG A 43 -0.57 -3.25 7.43
N VAL A 44 -1.06 -2.46 6.47
CA VAL A 44 -1.88 -1.26 6.68
C VAL A 44 -3.09 -1.55 7.58
N ALA A 45 -3.83 -2.63 7.29
CA ALA A 45 -4.97 -3.03 8.12
C ALA A 45 -4.57 -3.35 9.57
N SER A 46 -3.36 -3.88 9.77
CA SER A 46 -2.84 -4.20 11.11
C SER A 46 -2.42 -2.95 11.86
N GLU A 47 -1.74 -2.04 11.16
CA GLU A 47 -1.31 -0.73 11.68
C GLU A 47 -2.51 0.12 12.07
N LEU A 48 -3.53 0.21 11.21
CA LEU A 48 -4.77 0.94 11.46
C LEU A 48 -5.54 0.40 12.66
N ALA A 49 -5.66 -0.92 12.82
CA ALA A 49 -6.37 -1.48 13.97
C ALA A 49 -5.62 -1.22 15.29
N LEU A 50 -4.29 -1.19 15.25
CA LEU A 50 -3.47 -0.85 16.42
C LEU A 50 -3.62 0.64 16.75
N ALA A 51 -3.55 1.51 15.74
CA ALA A 51 -3.77 2.95 15.87
C ALA A 51 -5.18 3.24 16.42
N GLU A 52 -6.22 2.60 15.90
CA GLU A 52 -7.60 2.70 16.38
C GLU A 52 -7.73 2.28 17.84
N ALA A 53 -7.09 1.18 18.23
CA ALA A 53 -7.10 0.68 19.61
C ALA A 53 -6.39 1.63 20.59
N CYS A 54 -5.28 2.25 20.17
CA CYS A 54 -4.56 3.25 20.96
C CYS A 54 -5.32 4.57 21.04
N HIS A 55 -5.88 5.04 19.91
CA HIS A 55 -6.68 6.26 19.83
C HIS A 55 -7.89 6.22 20.78
N ARG A 56 -8.61 5.10 20.82
CA ARG A 56 -9.73 4.89 21.77
C ARG A 56 -9.31 4.88 23.24
N ARG A 57 -8.03 4.69 23.55
CA ARG A 57 -7.48 4.61 24.92
C ARG A 57 -6.68 5.86 25.29
N ALA A 58 -6.74 6.92 24.47
CA ALA A 58 -5.90 8.10 24.59
C ALA A 58 -6.21 8.94 25.85
N HIS A 59 -5.49 8.63 26.94
CA HIS A 59 -5.30 9.49 28.11
C HIS A 59 -3.82 9.60 28.51
N ARG A 60 -2.88 9.17 27.64
CA ARG A 60 -1.45 9.16 27.95
C ARG A 60 -0.64 9.94 26.91
N PRO A 61 0.19 10.90 27.33
CA PRO A 61 1.14 11.57 26.44
C PRO A 61 2.13 10.52 25.91
N GLY A 62 2.23 10.40 24.58
CA GLY A 62 3.01 9.38 23.85
C GLY A 62 2.15 8.36 23.09
N ALA A 63 0.87 8.18 23.44
CA ALA A 63 -0.04 7.38 22.63
C ALA A 63 -0.47 8.11 21.34
N GLU A 64 -0.53 9.44 21.39
CA GLU A 64 -0.93 10.31 20.27
C GLU A 64 0.13 10.31 19.16
N GLU A 65 1.38 10.63 19.48
CA GLU A 65 2.51 10.58 18.52
C GLU A 65 2.66 9.19 17.87
N PHE A 66 2.44 8.11 18.63
CA PHE A 66 2.44 6.76 18.09
C PHE A 66 1.30 6.52 17.10
N VAL A 67 0.09 7.00 17.40
CA VAL A 67 -1.07 6.90 16.50
C VAL A 67 -0.83 7.70 15.23
N GLU A 68 -0.34 8.94 15.34
CA GLU A 68 0.00 9.80 14.20
C GLU A 68 1.04 9.12 13.29
N HIS A 69 2.13 8.61 13.86
CA HIS A 69 3.17 7.91 13.10
C HIS A 69 2.60 6.71 12.34
N MET A 70 1.86 5.84 13.04
CA MET A 70 1.28 4.64 12.43
C MET A 70 0.27 5.00 11.34
N LEU A 71 -0.55 6.02 11.55
CA LEU A 71 -1.55 6.47 10.59
C LEU A 71 -0.88 7.05 9.34
N TYR A 72 0.11 7.93 9.52
CA TYR A 72 0.81 8.58 8.41
C TYR A 72 1.53 7.56 7.51
N TYR A 73 2.28 6.62 8.08
CA TYR A 73 2.99 5.62 7.28
C TYR A 73 2.07 4.59 6.63
N ALA A 74 0.94 4.27 7.27
CA ALA A 74 -0.09 3.45 6.65
C ALA A 74 -0.73 4.15 5.45
N ALA A 75 -1.03 5.45 5.57
CA ALA A 75 -1.52 6.30 4.49
C ALA A 75 -0.50 6.42 3.34
N LEU A 76 0.77 6.64 3.68
CA LEU A 76 1.88 6.72 2.73
C LEU A 76 2.00 5.45 1.89
N ALA A 77 1.96 4.27 2.53
CA ALA A 77 1.97 2.99 1.82
C ALA A 77 0.76 2.79 0.90
N ILE A 78 -0.41 3.34 1.23
CA ILE A 78 -1.58 3.34 0.32
C ILE A 78 -1.34 4.28 -0.87
N GLY A 79 -0.76 5.46 -0.63
CA GLY A 79 -0.39 6.43 -1.66
C GLY A 79 0.55 5.83 -2.71
N GLU A 80 1.65 5.23 -2.26
CA GLU A 80 2.63 4.56 -3.14
C GLU A 80 1.95 3.49 -4.02
N ARG A 81 1.05 2.70 -3.43
CA ARG A 81 0.34 1.64 -4.15
C ARG A 81 -0.68 2.17 -5.13
N LYS A 82 -1.33 3.30 -4.83
CA LYS A 82 -2.21 3.98 -5.79
C LYS A 82 -1.46 4.39 -7.04
N TYR A 83 -0.23 4.91 -6.91
CA TYR A 83 0.62 5.24 -8.07
C TYR A 83 0.82 4.02 -8.97
N TYR A 84 1.14 2.87 -8.38
CA TYR A 84 1.31 1.63 -9.12
C TYR A 84 0.01 0.96 -9.59
N GLY A 85 -1.16 1.58 -9.47
CA GLY A 85 -2.43 1.04 -9.98
C GLY A 85 -3.16 0.07 -9.04
N LEU A 86 -3.12 0.34 -7.73
CA LEU A 86 -3.88 -0.42 -6.73
C LEU A 86 -5.39 -0.45 -7.01
N GLN A 87 -5.95 0.64 -7.54
CA GLN A 87 -7.41 0.79 -7.73
C GLN A 87 -7.94 -0.11 -8.85
N GLU A 88 -7.10 -0.42 -9.83
CA GLU A 88 -7.40 -1.30 -10.96
C GLU A 88 -7.32 -2.77 -10.56
N ARG A 89 -6.50 -3.11 -9.55
CA ARG A 89 -6.29 -4.48 -9.09
C ARG A 89 -7.18 -4.88 -7.92
N TRP A 90 -7.62 -3.92 -7.11
CA TRP A 90 -8.37 -4.20 -5.89
C TRP A 90 -9.79 -3.65 -5.91
N PRO A 91 -10.78 -4.38 -5.35
CA PRO A 91 -12.14 -3.87 -5.24
C PRO A 91 -12.19 -2.59 -4.42
N SER A 92 -12.89 -1.57 -4.92
CA SER A 92 -13.03 -0.27 -4.24
C SER A 92 -13.62 -0.40 -2.83
N SER A 93 -14.45 -1.42 -2.58
CA SER A 93 -15.03 -1.70 -1.27
C SER A 93 -13.99 -2.10 -0.21
N VAL A 94 -12.93 -2.80 -0.62
CA VAL A 94 -11.82 -3.19 0.28
C VAL A 94 -10.99 -1.96 0.63
N LEU A 95 -10.65 -1.16 -0.39
CA LEU A 95 -9.86 0.06 -0.22
C LEU A 95 -10.62 1.09 0.63
N ARG A 96 -11.92 1.27 0.35
CA ARG A 96 -12.78 2.20 1.11
C ARG A 96 -12.80 1.88 2.60
N ARG A 97 -12.84 0.61 3.00
CA ARG A 97 -12.82 0.24 4.43
C ARG A 97 -11.54 0.69 5.14
N LEU A 98 -10.39 0.65 4.46
CA LEU A 98 -9.13 1.11 5.06
C LEU A 98 -9.11 2.64 5.14
N THR A 99 -9.55 3.31 4.08
CA THR A 99 -9.73 4.76 4.06
C THR A 99 -10.68 5.24 5.16
N ASP A 100 -11.84 4.60 5.32
CA ASP A 100 -12.84 4.97 6.32
C ASP A 100 -12.27 4.91 7.74
N VAL A 101 -11.43 3.89 8.04
CA VAL A 101 -10.78 3.78 9.35
C VAL A 101 -9.71 4.84 9.52
N GLY A 102 -8.86 5.05 8.51
CA GLY A 102 -7.80 6.06 8.56
C GLY A 102 -8.35 7.47 8.76
N SER A 103 -9.32 7.86 7.91
CA SER A 103 -9.99 9.16 7.97
C SER A 103 -10.80 9.38 9.25
N TRP A 104 -11.30 8.30 9.88
CA TRP A 104 -11.99 8.41 11.18
C TRP A 104 -11.03 8.75 12.32
N ILE A 105 -9.78 8.30 12.26
CA ILE A 105 -8.77 8.62 13.28
C ILE A 105 -8.30 10.07 13.10
N ASP A 106 -7.84 10.42 11.90
CA ASP A 106 -7.46 11.78 11.51
C ASP A 106 -7.50 11.88 9.98
N ASN A 107 -8.44 12.67 9.46
CA ASN A 107 -8.62 12.80 8.01
C ASN A 107 -7.51 13.58 7.33
N ASP A 108 -7.05 14.66 7.94
CA ASP A 108 -6.07 15.56 7.32
C ASP A 108 -4.71 14.85 7.25
N LEU A 109 -4.33 14.14 8.31
CA LEU A 109 -3.11 13.34 8.33
C LEU A 109 -3.17 12.16 7.37
N TRP A 110 -4.33 11.50 7.26
CA TRP A 110 -4.53 10.41 6.30
C TRP A 110 -4.44 10.89 4.85
N GLU A 111 -5.15 11.97 4.48
CA GLU A 111 -5.09 12.53 3.14
C GLU A 111 -3.70 13.02 2.78
N SER A 112 -3.01 13.69 3.72
CA SER A 112 -1.62 14.13 3.53
C SER A 112 -0.68 12.96 3.29
N GLY A 113 -0.77 11.89 4.11
CA GLY A 113 0.06 10.71 3.93
C GLY A 113 -0.18 10.02 2.58
N VAL A 114 -1.45 9.88 2.16
CA VAL A 114 -1.80 9.31 0.85
C VAL A 114 -1.24 10.16 -0.30
N TYR A 115 -1.34 11.48 -0.21
CA TYR A 115 -0.81 12.39 -1.23
C TYR A 115 0.71 12.29 -1.31
N ASN A 116 1.40 12.42 -0.18
CA ASN A 116 2.87 12.35 -0.13
C ASN A 116 3.39 11.01 -0.63
N GLY A 117 2.75 9.89 -0.26
CA GLY A 117 3.14 8.58 -0.76
C GLY A 117 2.98 8.41 -2.28
N TYR A 118 2.01 9.09 -2.88
CA TYR A 118 1.85 9.09 -4.33
C TYR A 118 2.92 9.96 -4.99
N SER A 119 3.05 11.21 -4.55
CA SER A 119 3.99 12.19 -5.12
C SER A 119 5.45 11.80 -4.92
N ASP A 120 5.82 11.17 -3.80
CA ASP A 120 7.18 10.67 -3.58
C ASP A 120 7.60 9.64 -4.64
N VAL A 121 6.67 8.83 -5.14
CA VAL A 121 6.95 7.84 -6.20
C VAL A 121 7.01 8.53 -7.55
N GLU A 122 6.10 9.46 -7.81
CA GLU A 122 6.08 10.30 -9.02
C GLU A 122 7.41 11.06 -9.19
N ASP A 123 7.86 11.77 -8.15
CA ASP A 123 9.13 12.51 -8.14
C ASP A 123 10.34 11.58 -8.34
N ARG A 124 10.31 10.38 -7.76
CA ARG A 124 11.41 9.41 -7.93
C ARG A 124 11.49 8.90 -9.35
N GLU A 125 10.37 8.54 -9.97
CA GLU A 125 10.30 8.07 -11.35
C GLU A 125 10.68 9.19 -12.34
N ASP A 126 10.23 10.43 -12.10
CA ASP A 126 10.60 11.60 -12.92
C ASP A 126 12.08 11.99 -12.76
N SER A 127 12.68 11.70 -11.60
CA SER A 127 14.12 11.91 -11.37
C SER A 127 15.01 10.84 -11.99
N VAL A 128 14.44 9.74 -12.52
CA VAL A 128 15.17 8.78 -13.35
C VAL A 128 15.30 9.38 -14.76
N ASP A 129 16.15 10.40 -14.84
CA ASP A 129 16.64 10.95 -16.10
C ASP A 129 17.34 9.80 -16.84
N TYR A 130 16.73 9.31 -17.93
CA TYR A 130 17.46 8.44 -18.85
C TYR A 130 18.68 9.22 -19.32
N PRO A 131 19.92 8.72 -19.20
CA PRO A 131 21.04 9.40 -19.82
C PRO A 131 20.73 9.52 -21.32
N GLU A 132 20.54 10.75 -21.76
CA GLU A 132 20.30 11.17 -23.13
C GLU A 132 21.59 11.01 -23.96
N TYR A 133 22.23 9.84 -23.91
CA TYR A 133 23.48 9.56 -24.60
C TYR A 133 23.62 8.06 -24.92
N ILE A 134 22.95 7.61 -25.98
CA ILE A 134 23.63 6.75 -26.98
C ILE A 134 23.26 7.28 -28.37
N GLU A 135 23.76 8.48 -28.69
CA GLU A 135 24.35 8.68 -30.01
C GLU A 135 25.69 7.92 -30.03
N LEU A 136 25.69 6.66 -30.47
CA LEU A 136 26.87 5.97 -30.99
C LEU A 136 26.37 5.11 -32.16
N LEU A 137 26.41 5.62 -33.39
CA LEU A 137 27.50 5.35 -34.34
C LEU A 137 27.95 3.88 -34.29
N TYR A 138 27.31 3.01 -35.07
CA TYR A 138 27.89 2.33 -36.25
C TYR A 138 26.82 1.50 -36.98
#